data_AF-A0A2H3EG61-F1
#
_entry.id   AF-A0A2H3EG61-F1
#
_cell.length_a   1.000
_cell.length_b   1.000
_cell.length_c   1.000
_cell.angle_alpha   90.00
_cell.angle_beta   90.00
_cell.angle_gamma   90.00
#
_symmetry.space_group_name_H-M   'P 1'
#
loop_
_entity.id
_entity.type
_entity.pdbx_description
1 polymer ?
#
loop_
_entity_poly.entity_id
_entity_poly.type
_entity_poly.pdbx_seq_one_letter_code
_entity_poly.pdbx_strand_id
1 'polypeptide(L)'
;MASQHVVASTYRSILRELRKSVSSFYLDLVSALMGLQAPSKRNIVNPLSSNFRSILEGYQQSGNERVLEDVRNAVALMQASRQHQFLLDRYNPLIDLTAEERIHATARRVGLDMPVTHQPE
;
A
#
# COMPACT_ATOMS: atom_id res chain seq x y z
N MET A 1 16.66 -22.13 20.74
CA MET A 1 15.20 -22.12 20.52
C MET A 1 14.63 -20.70 20.37
N ALA A 2 15.01 -19.72 21.20
CA ALA A 2 14.47 -18.34 21.12
C ALA A 2 14.61 -17.66 19.75
N SER A 3 15.75 -17.80 19.05
CA SER A 3 15.96 -17.20 17.72
C SER A 3 14.97 -17.71 16.65
N GLN A 4 14.62 -19.00 16.65
CA GLN A 4 13.67 -19.56 15.67
C GLN A 4 12.25 -19.00 15.83
N HIS A 5 11.80 -18.78 17.07
CA HIS A 5 10.51 -18.16 17.34
C HIS A 5 10.47 -16.71 16.84
N VAL A 6 11.58 -15.97 17.01
CA VAL A 6 11.70 -14.60 16.50
C VAL A 6 11.59 -14.59 14.98
N VAL A 7 12.35 -15.44 14.27
CA VAL A 7 12.30 -15.58 12.80
C VAL A 7 10.88 -15.91 12.31
N ALA A 8 10.20 -16.86 12.96
CA ALA A 8 8.83 -17.22 12.59
C ALA A 8 7.84 -16.07 12.81
N SER A 9 8.01 -15.30 13.89
CA SER A 9 7.15 -14.16 14.21
C SER A 9 7.35 -12.98 13.25
N THR A 10 8.60 -12.68 12.84
CA THR A 10 8.90 -11.64 11.86
C THR A 10 8.37 -12.02 10.49
N TYR A 11 8.57 -13.27 10.05
CA TYR A 11 8.03 -13.78 8.80
C TYR A 11 6.48 -13.71 8.74
N ARG A 12 5.80 -14.12 9.82
CA ARG A 12 4.34 -13.99 9.92
C ARG A 12 3.89 -12.53 9.83
N SER A 13 4.67 -11.61 10.39
CA SER A 13 4.39 -10.17 10.31
C SER A 13 4.50 -9.67 8.87
N ILE A 14 5.54 -10.07 8.12
CA ILE A 14 5.67 -9.77 6.68
C ILE A 14 4.44 -10.26 5.91
N LEU A 15 4.07 -11.54 6.05
CA LEU A 15 2.93 -12.11 5.31
C LEU A 15 1.62 -11.37 5.60
N ARG A 16 1.42 -10.94 6.85
CA ARG A 16 0.25 -10.13 7.24
C ARG A 16 0.29 -8.76 6.59
N GLU A 17 1.44 -8.09 6.59
CA GLU A 17 1.57 -6.75 6.01
C GLU A 17 1.45 -6.76 4.48
N LEU A 18 2.04 -7.75 3.81
CA LEU A 18 1.87 -7.98 2.36
C LEU A 18 0.41 -8.20 1.96
N ARG A 19 -0.36 -8.92 2.79
CA ARG A 19 -1.78 -9.13 2.51
C ARG A 19 -2.62 -7.86 2.71
N LYS A 20 -2.23 -7.00 3.65
CA LYS A 20 -2.93 -5.74 3.95
C LYS A 20 -2.66 -4.65 2.91
N SER A 21 -1.47 -4.63 2.30
CA SER A 21 -1.12 -3.58 1.33
C SER A 21 -1.90 -3.69 0.02
N VAL A 22 -2.34 -4.90 -0.35
CA VAL A 22 -3.13 -5.12 -1.57
C VAL A 22 -4.61 -4.79 -1.32
N SER A 23 -4.99 -3.55 -1.64
CA SER A 23 -6.38 -3.10 -1.60
C SER A 23 -7.24 -3.90 -2.57
N SER A 24 -8.36 -4.46 -2.08
CA SER A 24 -9.34 -5.13 -2.95
C SER A 24 -10.04 -4.14 -3.87
N PHE A 25 -10.19 -2.89 -3.41
CA PHE A 25 -10.94 -1.88 -4.12
C PHE A 25 -10.32 -1.54 -5.47
N TYR A 26 -8.99 -1.36 -5.54
CA TYR A 26 -8.30 -1.11 -6.81
C TYR A 26 -8.38 -2.31 -7.75
N LEU A 27 -8.24 -3.54 -7.24
CA LEU A 27 -8.35 -4.75 -8.08
C LEU A 27 -9.76 -4.92 -8.64
N ASP A 28 -10.79 -4.62 -7.84
CA ASP A 28 -12.19 -4.67 -8.25
C ASP A 28 -12.51 -3.57 -9.28
N LEU A 29 -12.01 -2.35 -9.07
CA LEU A 29 -12.12 -1.26 -10.05
C LEU A 29 -11.45 -1.60 -11.38
N VAL A 30 -10.26 -2.20 -11.37
CA VAL A 30 -9.60 -2.62 -12.62
C VAL A 30 -10.45 -3.65 -13.35
N SER A 31 -11.02 -4.62 -12.63
CA SER A 31 -11.93 -5.60 -13.22
C SER A 31 -13.18 -4.95 -13.80
N ALA A 32 -13.80 -4.02 -13.08
CA ALA A 32 -15.04 -3.36 -13.46
C ALA A 32 -14.85 -2.38 -14.63
N LEU A 33 -13.75 -1.63 -14.65
CA LEU A 33 -13.52 -0.55 -15.61
C LEU A 33 -12.81 -1.04 -16.88
N MET A 34 -11.86 -1.97 -16.77
CA MET A 34 -11.06 -2.43 -17.91
C MET A 34 -11.55 -3.75 -18.51
N GLY A 35 -12.46 -4.48 -17.84
CA GLY A 35 -12.94 -5.79 -18.31
C GLY A 35 -11.85 -6.87 -18.38
N LEU A 36 -10.64 -6.58 -17.90
CA LEU A 36 -9.55 -7.54 -17.76
C LEU A 36 -9.78 -8.34 -16.48
N GLN A 37 -9.43 -9.63 -16.52
CA GLN A 37 -9.45 -10.44 -15.33
C GLN A 37 -8.41 -9.91 -14.33
N ALA A 38 -8.88 -9.24 -13.28
CA ALA A 38 -7.99 -8.65 -12.30
C ALA A 38 -7.11 -9.74 -11.66
N PRO A 39 -5.80 -9.49 -11.52
CA PRO A 39 -4.90 -10.46 -10.91
C PRO A 39 -5.36 -10.71 -9.48
N SER A 40 -5.58 -11.98 -9.14
CA SER A 40 -5.92 -12.38 -7.78
C SER A 40 -4.86 -11.86 -6.80
N LYS A 41 -5.28 -11.36 -5.62
CA LYS A 41 -4.36 -10.95 -4.54
C LYS A 41 -3.28 -11.99 -4.27
N ARG A 42 -3.61 -13.28 -4.41
CA ARG A 42 -2.67 -14.40 -4.24
C ARG A 42 -1.55 -14.37 -5.27
N ASN A 43 -1.84 -14.07 -6.54
CA ASN A 43 -0.84 -14.04 -7.61
C ASN A 43 0.21 -12.95 -7.41
N ILE A 44 -0.16 -11.85 -6.74
CA ILE A 44 0.76 -10.76 -6.41
C ILE A 44 1.58 -11.10 -5.16
N VAL A 45 0.95 -11.65 -4.13
CA VAL A 45 1.61 -11.93 -2.84
C VAL A 45 2.52 -13.16 -2.90
N ASN A 46 2.18 -14.18 -3.69
CA ASN A 46 2.94 -15.42 -3.80
C ASN A 46 4.40 -15.22 -4.20
N PRO A 47 4.75 -14.53 -5.30
CA PRO A 47 6.15 -14.36 -5.72
C PRO A 47 6.96 -13.54 -4.70
N LEU A 48 6.35 -12.55 -4.06
CA LEU A 48 7.01 -11.79 -3.00
C LEU A 48 7.28 -12.66 -1.77
N SER A 49 6.29 -13.46 -1.38
CA SER A 49 6.42 -14.36 -0.22
C SER A 49 7.49 -15.43 -0.41
N SER A 50 7.71 -15.91 -1.64
CA SER A 50 8.80 -16.84 -1.96
C SER A 50 10.16 -16.15 -1.90
N ASN A 51 10.27 -14.89 -2.34
CA ASN A 51 11.52 -14.12 -2.22
C ASN A 51 11.89 -13.86 -0.76
N PHE A 52 10.94 -13.48 0.09
CA PHE A 52 11.20 -13.33 1.52
C PHE A 52 11.55 -14.66 2.19
N ARG A 53 10.98 -15.76 1.69
CA ARG A 53 11.28 -17.10 2.18
C ARG A 53 12.72 -17.50 1.84
N SER A 54 13.18 -17.29 0.61
CA SER A 54 14.55 -17.61 0.22
C SER A 54 15.60 -16.79 1.00
N ILE A 55 15.32 -15.52 1.27
CA ILE A 55 16.16 -14.67 2.13
C ILE A 55 16.25 -15.24 3.56
N LEU A 56 15.11 -15.68 4.12
CA LEU A 56 15.08 -16.28 5.45
C LEU A 56 15.79 -17.65 5.51
N GLU A 57 15.65 -18.46 4.46
CA GLU A 57 16.36 -19.73 4.34
C GLU A 57 17.88 -19.50 4.27
N GLY A 58 18.33 -18.46 3.55
CA GLY A 58 19.72 -18.01 3.56
C GLY A 58 20.21 -17.53 4.93
N TYR A 59 19.35 -16.87 5.73
CA TYR A 59 19.65 -16.54 7.13
C TYR A 59 19.83 -17.80 7.99
N GLN A 60 18.95 -18.79 7.87
CA GLN A 60 19.04 -20.02 8.66
C GLN A 60 20.36 -20.78 8.42
N GLN A 61 20.90 -20.69 7.20
CA GLN A 61 22.17 -21.32 6.83
C GLN A 61 23.40 -20.51 7.26
N SER A 62 23.34 -19.17 7.15
CA SER A 62 24.49 -18.29 7.40
C SER A 62 24.57 -17.76 8.84
N GLY A 63 23.46 -17.70 9.58
CA GLY A 63 23.40 -17.13 10.93
C GLY A 63 23.66 -15.62 11.01
N ASN A 64 23.60 -14.90 9.88
CA ASN A 64 23.96 -13.49 9.82
C ASN A 64 22.83 -12.58 10.36
N GLU A 65 22.99 -12.04 11.56
CA GLU A 65 21.98 -11.20 12.23
C GLU A 65 21.59 -9.95 11.42
N ARG A 66 22.46 -9.44 10.54
CA ARG A 66 22.14 -8.30 9.65
C ARG A 66 20.95 -8.59 8.75
N VAL A 67 20.83 -9.82 8.24
CA VAL A 67 19.70 -10.22 7.39
C VAL A 67 18.39 -10.16 8.17
N LEU A 68 18.43 -10.54 9.46
CA LEU A 68 17.25 -10.49 10.31
C LEU A 68 16.85 -9.05 10.65
N GLU A 69 17.82 -8.16 10.80
CA GLU A 69 17.60 -6.71 10.95
C GLU A 69 17.00 -6.10 9.67
N ASP A 70 17.53 -6.41 8.49
CA ASP A 70 17.00 -5.96 7.19
C ASP A 70 15.55 -6.40 7.00
N VAL A 71 15.22 -7.62 7.41
CA VAL A 71 13.86 -8.14 7.39
C VAL A 71 12.93 -7.36 8.33
N ARG A 72 13.39 -7.00 9.53
CA ARG A 72 12.62 -6.13 10.45
C ARG A 72 12.42 -4.74 9.85
N ASN A 73 13.45 -4.17 9.23
CA ASN A 73 13.39 -2.88 8.55
C ASN A 73 12.39 -2.91 7.39
N ALA A 74 12.36 -3.99 6.61
CA ALA A 74 11.37 -4.17 5.55
C ALA A 74 9.93 -4.18 6.09
N VAL A 75 9.68 -4.84 7.23
CA VAL A 75 8.35 -4.81 7.89
C VAL A 75 7.98 -3.37 8.30
N ALA A 76 8.91 -2.64 8.92
CA ALA A 76 8.69 -1.26 9.34
C ALA A 76 8.39 -0.35 8.13
N LEU A 77 9.14 -0.52 7.03
CA LEU A 77 8.92 0.22 5.79
C LEU A 77 7.54 -0.06 5.21
N MET A 78 7.10 -1.33 5.13
CA MET A 78 5.76 -1.67 4.63
C MET A 78 4.64 -1.04 5.45
N GLN A 79 4.81 -0.99 6.78
CA GLN A 79 3.86 -0.32 7.67
C GLN A 79 3.82 1.19 7.42
N ALA A 80 5.01 1.81 7.32
CA ALA A 80 5.16 3.23 7.03
C ALA A 80 4.57 3.61 5.67
N SER A 81 4.79 2.81 4.62
CA SER A 81 4.23 3.05 3.28
C SER A 81 2.70 3.07 3.28
N ARG A 82 2.05 2.13 3.99
CA ARG A 82 0.59 2.14 4.12
C ARG A 82 0.11 3.37 4.89
N GLN A 83 0.76 3.69 6.01
CA GLN A 83 0.38 4.85 6.80
C GLN A 83 0.57 6.14 6.01
N HIS A 84 1.64 6.23 5.23
CA HIS A 84 1.90 7.34 4.33
C HIS A 84 0.78 7.51 3.30
N GLN A 85 0.36 6.43 2.63
CA GLN A 85 -0.77 6.47 1.70
C GLN A 85 -2.04 6.99 2.39
N PHE A 86 -2.37 6.45 3.56
CA PHE A 86 -3.53 6.90 4.33
C PHE A 86 -3.47 8.39 4.71
N LEU A 87 -2.29 8.89 5.06
CA LEU A 87 -2.09 10.30 5.39
C LEU A 87 -2.20 11.19 4.14
N LEU A 88 -1.70 10.74 3.00
CA LEU A 88 -1.86 11.44 1.73
C LEU A 88 -3.34 11.57 1.36
N ASP A 89 -4.10 10.48 1.39
CA ASP A 89 -5.53 10.50 1.05
C ASP A 89 -6.32 11.46 1.96
N ARG A 90 -5.95 11.56 3.24
CA ARG A 90 -6.64 12.40 4.23
C ARG A 90 -6.28 13.89 4.12
N TYR A 91 -5.00 14.20 3.99
CA TYR A 91 -4.52 15.59 4.12
C TYR A 91 -4.20 16.24 2.78
N ASN A 92 -3.97 15.46 1.73
CA ASN A 92 -3.71 15.95 0.39
C ASN A 92 -4.58 15.26 -0.68
N PRO A 93 -5.91 15.46 -0.64
CA PRO A 93 -6.81 14.84 -1.61
C PRO A 93 -6.69 15.42 -3.02
N LEU A 94 -5.92 16.51 -3.22
CA LEU A 94 -5.73 17.16 -4.53
C LEU A 94 -4.47 16.66 -5.25
N ILE A 95 -3.77 15.67 -4.69
CA ILE A 95 -2.48 15.20 -5.22
C ILE A 95 -2.61 14.53 -6.58
N ASP A 96 -3.71 13.82 -6.82
CA ASP A 96 -3.96 13.08 -8.07
C ASP A 96 -4.62 13.94 -9.16
N LEU A 97 -4.99 15.19 -8.84
CA LEU A 97 -5.67 16.07 -9.78
C LEU A 97 -4.68 16.72 -10.76
N THR A 98 -5.14 16.88 -12.01
CA THR A 98 -4.46 17.71 -12.99
C THR A 98 -4.36 19.16 -12.52
N ALA A 99 -3.49 19.97 -13.15
CA ALA A 99 -3.32 21.36 -12.76
C ALA A 99 -4.61 22.17 -12.84
N GLU A 100 -5.40 21.94 -13.90
CA GLU A 100 -6.69 22.61 -14.13
C GLU A 100 -7.72 22.21 -13.07
N GLU A 101 -7.89 20.92 -12.82
CA GLU A 101 -8.81 20.40 -11.80
C GLU A 101 -8.44 20.89 -10.39
N ARG A 102 -7.13 20.99 -10.09
CA ARG A 102 -6.64 21.53 -8.82
C ARG A 102 -6.97 23.02 -8.69
N ILE A 103 -6.87 23.80 -9.76
CA ILE A 103 -7.28 25.21 -9.77
C ILE A 103 -8.78 25.31 -9.49
N HIS A 104 -9.62 24.53 -10.17
CA HIS A 104 -11.08 24.52 -9.93
C HIS A 104 -11.44 24.08 -8.50
N ALA A 105 -10.83 23.00 -7.99
CA ALA A 105 -11.06 22.54 -6.63
C ALA A 105 -10.65 23.58 -5.59
N THR A 106 -9.56 24.31 -5.85
CA THR A 106 -9.11 25.43 -5.01
C THR A 106 -10.09 26.60 -5.10
N ALA A 107 -10.51 26.99 -6.31
CA ALA A 107 -11.49 28.06 -6.55
C ALA A 107 -12.80 27.80 -5.81
N ARG A 108 -13.30 26.56 -5.81
CA ARG A 108 -14.47 26.13 -5.03
C ARG A 108 -14.24 26.23 -3.52
N ARG A 109 -13.07 25.82 -3.03
CA ARG A 109 -12.71 25.90 -1.61
C ARG A 109 -12.63 27.33 -1.08
N VAL A 110 -12.14 28.26 -1.89
CA VAL A 110 -12.00 29.68 -1.51
C VAL A 110 -13.23 30.53 -1.85
N GLY A 111 -14.26 29.92 -2.44
CA GLY A 111 -15.51 30.60 -2.80
C GLY A 111 -15.42 31.49 -4.05
N LEU A 112 -14.39 31.30 -4.88
CA LEU A 112 -14.25 31.99 -6.17
C LEU A 112 -15.12 31.33 -7.27
N ASP A 113 -15.36 30.02 -7.18
CA ASP A 113 -16.21 29.23 -8.10
C ASP A 113 -17.32 28.54 -7.29
N MET A 114 -18.35 29.29 -6.92
CA MET A 114 -19.47 28.76 -6.11
C MET A 114 -20.53 28.11 -6.99
N PRO A 115 -21.16 26.99 -6.56
CA PRO A 115 -22.25 26.39 -7.30
C PRO A 115 -23.45 27.36 -7.37
N VAL A 116 -24.05 27.47 -8.56
CA VAL A 116 -25.24 28.30 -8.76
C VAL A 116 -26.41 27.66 -8.01
N THR A 117 -26.91 28.34 -6.98
CA THR A 117 -27.94 27.82 -6.07
C THR A 117 -29.38 28.06 -6.55
N HIS A 118 -29.59 29.01 -7.47
CA HIS A 118 -30.91 29.33 -8.00
C HIS A 118 -30.82 29.89 -9.42
N GLN A 119 -31.56 29.29 -10.36
CA GLN A 119 -31.86 29.87 -11.66
C GLN A 119 -33.33 30.32 -11.62
N PRO A 120 -33.63 31.63 -11.62
CA PRO A 120 -35.00 32.09 -11.79
C PRO A 120 -35.45 31.81 -13.23
N GLU A 121 -36.67 31.29 -13.39
CA GLU A 121 -37.33 31.10 -14.69
C GLU A 121 -37.63 32.43 -15.39
#